data_AF-A0A9W9B958-F1
#
_entry.id   AF-A0A9W9B958-F1
#
_cell.length_a   1.000
_cell.length_b   1.000
_cell.length_c   1.000
_cell.angle_alpha   90.00
_cell.angle_beta   90.00
_cell.angle_gamma   90.00
#
_symmetry.space_group_name_H-M   'P 1'
#
loop_
_entity.id
_entity.type
_entity.pdbx_description
1 polymer ?
#
loop_
_entity_poly.entity_id
_entity_poly.type
_entity_poly.pdbx_seq_one_letter_code
_entity_poly.pdbx_strand_id
1 'polypeptide(L)'
;MTLDDDDWVLDDLGREADGPSNVKAIATRFRKAAMSCLEADDYMSRHRLSTLQCLVLMIYAINHSQGSGSSWPLLGLTVHVAISLGCHVDGERLGMNYIEIEQRRRCWAGLKVLYMIQALSFGNVGLFALPKFQVKLPMDVDDEDIRPDSLPTQVDGPTQMTYMLLKVKLYSLVDQIADQILGVEAPSHANIAALDAAIEREQEHWDEIYRSHLRSDKIQGFQRVHWNILHSHAHQIYLLIHRPLFGEPAKSGFLQRSRARCITSATALLDIHALLSDEQRFRQFRWYGFGLGSFHAFHGAVTLAAAILQDRDGESTYEMQSVLNETTNRFQSLSARSPICAKAYTILKYLQ
;
A
#
# COMPACT_ATOMS: atom_id res chain seq x y z
N MET A 1 -2.84 -4.00 -15.83
CA MET A 1 -3.96 -4.51 -15.01
C MET A 1 -5.20 -3.63 -15.12
N THR A 2 -5.09 -2.41 -15.65
CA THR A 2 -6.18 -1.42 -15.73
C THR A 2 -6.87 -1.34 -17.08
N LEU A 3 -6.27 -1.90 -18.13
CA LEU A 3 -6.80 -1.85 -19.50
C LEU A 3 -8.03 -2.75 -19.61
N ASP A 4 -9.12 -2.21 -20.13
CA ASP A 4 -10.32 -2.99 -20.48
C ASP A 4 -10.00 -3.91 -21.68
N ASP A 5 -10.83 -4.93 -21.94
CA ASP A 5 -10.54 -5.93 -22.99
C ASP A 5 -10.58 -5.34 -24.41
N ASP A 6 -11.26 -4.21 -24.58
CA ASP A 6 -11.43 -3.43 -25.81
C ASP A 6 -10.47 -2.22 -25.89
N ASP A 7 -9.49 -2.12 -25.00
CA ASP A 7 -8.54 -1.02 -25.00
C ASP A 7 -7.59 -1.11 -26.21
N TRP A 8 -7.48 -0.02 -26.98
CA TRP A 8 -6.66 0.05 -28.20
C TRP A 8 -5.19 -0.33 -27.97
N VAL A 9 -4.66 -0.16 -26.75
CA VAL A 9 -3.29 -0.57 -26.42
C VAL A 9 -3.14 -2.09 -26.56
N LEU A 10 -4.18 -2.87 -26.28
CA LEU A 10 -4.19 -4.32 -26.46
C LEU A 10 -4.23 -4.71 -27.94
N ASP A 11 -4.92 -3.95 -28.78
CA ASP A 11 -4.91 -4.17 -30.24
C ASP A 11 -3.52 -3.95 -30.83
N ASP A 12 -2.86 -2.87 -30.43
CA ASP A 12 -1.53 -2.51 -30.95
C ASP A 12 -0.44 -3.46 -30.43
N LEU A 13 -0.40 -3.66 -29.10
CA LEU A 13 0.72 -4.30 -28.42
C LEU A 13 0.49 -5.77 -28.03
N GLY A 14 -0.78 -6.21 -28.01
CA GLY A 14 -1.20 -7.53 -27.58
C GLY A 14 -0.99 -8.61 -28.63
N ARG A 15 -0.57 -9.79 -28.19
CA ARG A 15 -0.26 -10.97 -29.03
C ARG A 15 -0.77 -12.29 -28.44
N GLU A 16 -1.50 -12.22 -27.33
CA GLU A 16 -2.10 -13.34 -26.61
C GLU A 16 -3.58 -13.51 -26.98
N ALA A 17 -4.16 -14.66 -26.62
CA ALA A 17 -5.51 -15.07 -27.00
C ALA A 17 -6.64 -14.25 -26.34
N ASP A 18 -6.39 -13.62 -25.20
CA ASP A 18 -7.37 -12.86 -24.42
C ASP A 18 -6.77 -11.60 -23.80
N GLY A 19 -7.62 -10.63 -23.45
CA GLY A 19 -7.22 -9.35 -22.88
C GLY A 19 -6.43 -9.45 -21.57
N PRO A 20 -6.85 -10.26 -20.56
CA PRO A 20 -6.06 -10.49 -19.35
C PRO A 20 -4.65 -11.02 -19.63
N SER A 21 -4.53 -12.02 -20.52
CA SER A 21 -3.24 -12.56 -20.94
C SER A 21 -2.38 -11.50 -21.64
N ASN A 22 -2.97 -10.68 -22.51
CA ASN A 22 -2.29 -9.57 -23.17
C ASN A 22 -1.74 -8.54 -22.18
N VAL A 23 -2.55 -8.12 -21.21
CA VAL A 23 -2.15 -7.19 -20.16
C VAL A 23 -0.95 -7.72 -19.37
N LYS A 24 -0.96 -9.02 -19.03
CA LYS A 24 0.14 -9.68 -18.31
C LYS A 24 1.41 -9.77 -19.16
N ALA A 25 1.28 -10.12 -20.44
CA ALA A 25 2.38 -10.23 -21.38
C ALA A 25 3.04 -8.86 -21.62
N ILE A 26 2.25 -7.81 -21.88
CA ILE A 26 2.73 -6.44 -22.08
C ILE A 26 3.45 -5.93 -20.83
N ALA A 27 2.85 -6.08 -19.64
CA ALA A 27 3.49 -5.68 -18.38
C ALA A 27 4.82 -6.40 -18.15
N THR A 28 4.90 -7.69 -18.53
CA THR A 28 6.14 -8.47 -18.44
C THR A 28 7.18 -8.00 -19.46
N ARG A 29 6.76 -7.67 -20.69
CA ARG A 29 7.64 -7.13 -21.74
C ARG A 29 8.25 -5.81 -21.32
N PHE A 30 7.46 -4.86 -20.83
CA PHE A 30 7.97 -3.56 -20.37
C PHE A 30 8.89 -3.70 -19.16
N ARG A 31 8.57 -4.60 -18.21
CA ARG A 31 9.46 -4.87 -17.07
C ARG A 31 10.81 -5.43 -17.53
N LYS A 32 10.81 -6.38 -18.49
CA LYS A 32 12.05 -6.93 -19.06
C LYS A 32 12.85 -5.85 -19.77
N ALA A 33 12.21 -5.02 -20.57
CA ALA A 33 12.87 -3.90 -21.25
C ALA A 33 13.51 -2.92 -20.25
N ALA A 34 12.79 -2.55 -19.19
CA ALA A 34 13.33 -1.68 -18.14
C ALA A 34 14.55 -2.31 -17.43
N MET A 35 14.51 -3.61 -17.13
CA MET A 35 15.67 -4.33 -16.57
C MET A 35 16.86 -4.33 -17.53
N SER A 36 16.64 -4.55 -18.84
CA SER A 36 17.73 -4.50 -19.83
C SER A 36 18.33 -3.11 -19.95
N CYS A 37 17.53 -2.04 -19.84
CA CYS A 37 18.05 -0.68 -19.79
C CYS A 37 18.88 -0.40 -18.54
N LEU A 38 18.45 -0.90 -17.37
CA LEU A 38 19.22 -0.80 -16.12
C LEU A 38 20.55 -1.53 -16.21
N GLU A 39 20.55 -2.74 -16.78
CA GLU A 39 21.76 -3.52 -17.02
C GLU A 39 22.73 -2.80 -17.96
N ALA A 40 22.22 -2.21 -19.05
CA ALA A 40 23.01 -1.41 -19.98
C ALA A 40 23.59 -0.12 -19.33
N ASP A 41 22.94 0.42 -18.30
CA ASP A 41 23.44 1.55 -17.50
C ASP A 41 24.49 1.14 -16.44
N ASP A 42 24.77 -0.17 -16.29
CA ASP A 42 25.67 -0.73 -15.28
C ASP A 42 25.28 -0.27 -13.86
N TYR A 43 23.98 -0.34 -13.55
CA TYR A 43 23.41 0.18 -12.30
C TYR A 43 24.02 -0.39 -11.01
N MET A 44 24.67 -1.55 -11.09
CA MET A 44 25.38 -2.21 -10.00
C MET A 44 26.67 -1.48 -9.61
N SER A 45 27.31 -0.80 -10.57
CA SER A 45 28.59 -0.11 -10.38
C SER A 45 28.45 1.40 -10.48
N ARG A 46 27.57 1.87 -11.38
CA ARG A 46 27.31 3.29 -11.66
C ARG A 46 25.95 3.67 -11.11
N HIS A 47 25.96 4.42 -10.02
CA HIS A 47 24.72 4.88 -9.42
C HIS A 47 24.38 6.28 -9.92
N ARG A 48 23.18 6.43 -10.52
CA ARG A 48 22.59 7.72 -10.90
C ARG A 48 21.21 7.85 -10.26
N LEU A 49 20.76 9.08 -10.07
CA LEU A 49 19.45 9.35 -9.47
C LEU A 49 18.30 8.83 -10.35
N SER A 50 18.43 8.93 -11.68
CA SER A 50 17.49 8.34 -12.64
C SER A 50 17.38 6.82 -12.51
N THR A 51 18.50 6.14 -12.29
CA THR A 51 18.57 4.69 -12.06
C THR A 51 17.86 4.32 -10.76
N LEU A 52 18.07 5.09 -9.69
CA LEU A 52 17.33 4.93 -8.42
C LEU A 52 15.82 5.14 -8.60
N GLN A 53 15.41 6.20 -9.31
CA GLN A 53 14.00 6.47 -9.60
C GLN A 53 13.35 5.32 -10.38
N CYS A 54 14.02 4.80 -11.41
CA CYS A 54 13.56 3.64 -12.18
C CYS A 54 13.38 2.40 -11.27
N LEU A 55 14.36 2.10 -10.43
CA LEU A 55 14.29 0.98 -9.49
C LEU A 55 13.11 1.12 -8.51
N VAL A 56 12.91 2.32 -7.93
CA VAL A 56 11.78 2.60 -7.02
C VAL A 56 10.44 2.39 -7.71
N LEU A 57 10.26 2.92 -8.93
CA LEU A 57 9.03 2.77 -9.70
C LEU A 57 8.77 1.32 -10.10
N MET A 58 9.81 0.58 -10.49
CA MET A 58 9.68 -0.85 -10.81
C MET A 58 9.27 -1.67 -9.58
N ILE A 59 9.89 -1.44 -8.43
CA ILE A 59 9.53 -2.13 -7.17
C ILE A 59 8.07 -1.82 -6.82
N TYR A 60 7.67 -0.56 -6.94
CA TYR A 60 6.28 -0.14 -6.72
C TYR A 60 5.32 -0.91 -7.63
N ALA A 61 5.62 -0.99 -8.93
CA ALA A 61 4.80 -1.71 -9.90
C ALA A 61 4.75 -3.23 -9.64
N ILE A 62 5.87 -3.84 -9.23
CA ILE A 62 5.93 -5.27 -8.90
C ILE A 62 5.07 -5.57 -7.67
N ASN A 63 5.21 -4.77 -6.61
CA ASN A 63 4.46 -4.95 -5.36
C ASN A 63 2.95 -4.87 -5.56
N HIS A 64 2.50 -4.05 -6.51
CA HIS A 64 1.09 -3.90 -6.83
C HIS A 64 0.59 -4.82 -7.94
N SER A 65 1.41 -5.72 -8.51
CA SER A 65 0.97 -6.59 -9.62
C SER A 65 1.15 -8.09 -9.40
N GLN A 66 2.18 -8.52 -8.67
CA GLN A 66 2.53 -9.94 -8.55
C GLN A 66 2.57 -10.45 -7.10
N GLY A 67 2.24 -9.59 -6.12
CA GLY A 67 2.39 -9.87 -4.69
C GLY A 67 3.78 -9.51 -4.14
N SER A 68 3.84 -9.27 -2.83
CA SER A 68 4.98 -8.67 -2.10
C SER A 68 6.28 -9.47 -2.12
N GLY A 69 6.23 -10.78 -2.39
CA GLY A 69 7.41 -11.66 -2.30
C GLY A 69 8.49 -11.42 -3.36
N SER A 70 8.12 -10.88 -4.52
CA SER A 70 9.00 -10.91 -5.70
C SER A 70 10.01 -9.76 -5.82
N SER A 71 9.87 -8.70 -5.02
CA SER A 71 10.73 -7.51 -5.13
C SER A 71 11.70 -7.32 -3.95
N TRP A 72 11.63 -8.15 -2.89
CA TRP A 72 12.44 -7.97 -1.69
C TRP A 72 13.96 -7.88 -1.93
N PRO A 73 14.59 -8.77 -2.75
CA PRO A 73 16.02 -8.63 -3.04
C PRO A 73 16.34 -7.34 -3.81
N LEU A 74 15.49 -6.98 -4.78
CA LEU A 74 15.64 -5.76 -5.57
C LEU A 74 15.50 -4.51 -4.68
N LEU A 75 14.61 -4.56 -3.70
CA LEU A 75 14.43 -3.51 -2.70
C LEU A 75 15.69 -3.33 -1.83
N GLY A 76 16.29 -4.42 -1.34
CA GLY A 76 17.54 -4.37 -0.58
C GLY A 76 18.68 -3.75 -1.41
N LEU A 77 18.85 -4.18 -2.66
CA LEU A 77 19.79 -3.58 -3.60
C LEU A 77 19.53 -2.08 -3.79
N THR A 78 18.26 -1.69 -3.99
CA THR A 78 17.87 -0.30 -4.22
C THR A 78 18.15 0.58 -3.00
N VAL A 79 18.00 0.06 -1.78
CA VAL A 79 18.43 0.72 -0.54
C VAL A 79 19.93 1.01 -0.56
N HIS A 80 20.75 0.03 -0.94
CA HIS A 80 22.19 0.25 -1.05
C HIS A 80 22.55 1.27 -2.14
N VAL A 81 21.89 1.24 -3.29
CA VAL A 81 22.06 2.27 -4.34
C VAL A 81 21.70 3.67 -3.82
N ALA A 82 20.59 3.82 -3.09
CA ALA A 82 20.19 5.09 -2.49
C ALA A 82 21.18 5.58 -1.43
N ILE A 83 21.74 4.66 -0.62
CA ILE A 83 22.78 4.98 0.36
C ILE A 83 24.04 5.45 -0.35
N SER A 84 24.52 4.74 -1.38
CA SER A 84 25.69 5.11 -2.17
C SER A 84 25.54 6.47 -2.85
N LEU A 85 24.32 6.85 -3.25
CA LEU A 85 24.02 8.17 -3.79
C LEU A 85 23.97 9.28 -2.73
N GLY A 86 23.96 8.95 -1.43
CA GLY A 86 23.83 9.92 -0.35
C GLY A 86 22.39 10.36 -0.06
N CYS A 87 21.37 9.65 -0.55
CA CYS A 87 19.96 9.99 -0.30
C CYS A 87 19.54 9.86 1.18
N HIS A 88 20.35 9.18 1.99
CA HIS A 88 20.19 9.03 3.43
C HIS A 88 20.76 10.22 4.23
N VAL A 89 21.34 11.21 3.55
CA VAL A 89 21.83 12.47 4.13
C VAL A 89 21.03 13.62 3.50
N ASP A 90 20.60 14.57 4.33
CA ASP A 90 19.85 15.71 3.81
C ASP A 90 20.74 16.61 2.92
N GLY A 91 20.29 16.82 1.68
CA GLY A 91 21.06 17.54 0.66
C GLY A 91 21.28 19.02 0.95
N GLU A 92 20.53 19.62 1.88
CA GLU A 92 20.82 20.99 2.36
C GLU A 92 22.23 21.08 2.95
N ARG A 93 22.70 20.03 3.62
CA ARG A 93 24.06 19.98 4.19
C ARG A 93 25.15 19.89 3.12
N LEU A 94 24.76 19.53 1.90
CA LEU A 94 25.64 19.32 0.75
C LEU A 94 25.62 20.50 -0.23
N GLY A 95 24.84 21.57 0.06
CA GLY A 95 24.73 22.74 -0.81
C GLY A 95 24.07 22.46 -2.16
N MET A 96 23.23 21.42 -2.25
CA MET A 96 22.48 21.07 -3.46
C MET A 96 21.35 22.09 -3.73
N ASN A 97 20.89 22.16 -4.98
CA ASN A 97 19.71 22.96 -5.31
C ASN A 97 18.41 22.27 -4.83
N TYR A 98 17.32 23.03 -4.72
CA TYR A 98 16.07 22.50 -4.15
C TYR A 98 15.45 21.35 -4.97
N ILE A 99 15.63 21.32 -6.29
CA ILE A 99 15.14 20.22 -7.14
C ILE A 99 15.88 18.92 -6.79
N GLU A 100 17.20 18.96 -6.73
CA GLU A 100 18.01 17.77 -6.40
C GLU A 100 17.72 17.28 -4.98
N ILE A 101 17.57 18.20 -4.03
CA ILE A 101 17.20 17.88 -2.65
C ILE A 101 15.86 17.14 -2.62
N GLU A 102 14.84 17.69 -3.28
CA GLU A 102 13.50 17.10 -3.27
C GLU A 102 13.45 15.77 -4.01
N GLN A 103 14.15 15.63 -5.15
CA GLN A 103 14.24 14.33 -5.84
C GLN A 103 14.83 13.24 -4.92
N ARG A 104 15.89 13.56 -4.16
CA ARG A 104 16.51 12.62 -3.22
C ARG A 104 15.61 12.31 -2.04
N ARG A 105 14.99 13.32 -1.43
CA ARG A 105 14.02 13.15 -0.32
C ARG A 105 12.83 12.29 -0.75
N ARG A 106 12.26 12.55 -1.94
CA ARG A 106 11.12 11.78 -2.49
C ARG A 106 11.51 10.33 -2.78
N CYS A 107 12.68 10.08 -3.38
CA CYS A 107 13.19 8.72 -3.57
C CYS A 107 13.40 8.01 -2.23
N TRP A 108 14.02 8.67 -1.25
CA TRP A 108 14.27 8.10 0.08
C TRP A 108 12.98 7.77 0.82
N ALA A 109 12.01 8.69 0.84
CA ALA A 109 10.70 8.48 1.42
C ALA A 109 9.93 7.34 0.73
N GLY A 110 9.94 7.32 -0.61
CA GLY A 110 9.36 6.26 -1.45
C GLY A 110 9.89 4.89 -1.07
N LEU A 111 11.21 4.80 -0.99
CA LEU A 111 11.92 3.58 -0.65
C LEU A 111 11.62 3.12 0.79
N LYS A 112 11.62 4.04 1.75
CA LYS A 112 11.27 3.74 3.15
C LYS A 112 9.87 3.16 3.26
N VAL A 113 8.88 3.75 2.59
CA VAL A 113 7.50 3.24 2.59
C VAL A 113 7.41 1.85 1.95
N LEU A 114 8.03 1.66 0.78
CA LEU A 114 8.05 0.35 0.11
C LEU A 114 8.70 -0.73 0.98
N TYR A 115 9.75 -0.36 1.70
CA TYR A 115 10.44 -1.24 2.63
C TYR A 115 9.53 -1.65 3.79
N MET A 116 8.90 -0.68 4.46
CA MET A 116 8.01 -0.94 5.59
C MET A 116 6.80 -1.80 5.19
N ILE A 117 6.20 -1.53 4.04
CA ILE A 117 5.07 -2.34 3.51
C ILE A 117 5.48 -3.81 3.35
N GLN A 118 6.65 -4.06 2.76
CA GLN A 118 7.12 -5.44 2.54
C GLN A 118 7.52 -6.11 3.86
N ALA A 119 8.24 -5.40 4.74
CA ALA A 119 8.62 -5.91 6.05
C ALA A 119 7.40 -6.33 6.88
N LEU A 120 6.33 -5.53 6.86
CA LEU A 120 5.04 -5.85 7.48
C LEU A 120 4.36 -7.05 6.83
N SER A 121 4.42 -7.16 5.50
CA SER A 121 3.84 -8.30 4.77
C SER A 121 4.51 -9.63 5.11
N PHE A 122 5.82 -9.61 5.44
CA PHE A 122 6.56 -10.79 5.91
C PHE A 122 6.45 -11.04 7.41
N GLY A 123 5.78 -10.16 8.16
CA GLY A 123 5.60 -10.26 9.61
C GLY A 123 6.86 -9.97 10.44
N ASN A 124 7.88 -9.33 9.86
CA ASN A 124 9.21 -9.20 10.47
C ASN A 124 9.76 -7.77 10.40
N VAL A 125 9.09 -6.76 10.96
CA VAL A 125 9.57 -5.37 10.86
C VAL A 125 10.83 -5.11 11.70
N GLY A 126 10.95 -5.71 12.89
CA GLY A 126 12.06 -5.45 13.81
C GLY A 126 13.43 -5.96 13.32
N LEU A 127 13.46 -7.02 12.50
CA LEU A 127 14.71 -7.59 11.97
C LEU A 127 15.35 -6.74 10.85
N PHE A 128 14.60 -5.78 10.33
CA PHE A 128 14.88 -5.12 9.07
C PHE A 128 14.89 -3.59 9.21
N ALA A 129 15.00 -3.04 10.43
CA ALA A 129 15.01 -1.61 10.64
C ALA A 129 16.11 -0.91 9.82
N LEU A 130 15.69 -0.03 8.89
CA LEU A 130 16.62 0.87 8.23
C LEU A 130 17.29 1.74 9.31
N PRO A 131 18.60 2.02 9.22
CA PRO A 131 19.24 2.90 10.18
C PRO A 131 18.46 4.22 10.30
N LYS A 132 18.40 4.77 11.52
CA LYS A 132 17.68 6.02 11.80
C LYS A 132 18.44 7.21 11.20
N PHE A 133 18.26 7.41 9.90
CA PHE A 133 18.85 8.51 9.16
C PHE A 133 18.03 9.80 9.31
N GLN A 134 18.71 10.92 9.52
CA GLN A 134 18.10 12.25 9.68
C GLN A 134 17.90 12.94 8.33
N VAL A 135 16.99 12.43 7.52
CA VAL A 135 16.56 13.06 6.26
C VAL A 135 15.24 13.79 6.53
N LYS A 136 15.11 15.06 6.13
CA LYS A 136 13.82 15.75 6.26
C LYS A 136 12.78 15.09 5.34
N LEU A 137 11.51 15.16 5.74
CA LEU A 137 10.43 14.73 4.86
C LEU A 137 10.41 15.60 3.58
N PRO A 138 9.96 15.04 2.44
CA PRO A 138 9.70 15.84 1.24
C PRO A 138 8.79 17.04 1.54
N MET A 139 8.93 18.10 0.76
CA MET A 139 7.99 19.22 0.83
C MET A 139 6.62 18.81 0.27
N ASP A 140 5.55 19.32 0.90
CA ASP A 140 4.17 19.10 0.45
C ASP A 140 3.82 20.09 -0.68
N VAL A 141 4.36 19.85 -1.87
CA VAL A 141 4.23 20.71 -3.05
C VAL A 141 4.18 19.91 -4.34
N ASP A 142 3.53 20.48 -5.35
CA ASP A 142 3.52 19.93 -6.71
C ASP A 142 4.89 20.12 -7.38
N ASP A 143 5.25 19.19 -8.28
CA ASP A 143 6.55 19.24 -8.99
C ASP A 143 6.74 20.55 -9.76
N GLU A 144 5.66 21.10 -10.31
CA GLU A 144 5.67 22.33 -11.11
C GLU A 144 5.98 23.60 -10.30
N ASP A 145 5.86 23.53 -8.97
CA ASP A 145 6.11 24.66 -8.06
C ASP A 145 7.55 24.66 -7.52
N ILE A 146 8.29 23.57 -7.70
CA ILE A 146 9.69 23.50 -7.25
C ILE A 146 10.57 24.25 -8.25
N ARG A 147 11.44 25.11 -7.72
CA ARG A 147 12.44 25.88 -8.47
C ARG A 147 13.82 25.61 -7.88
N PRO A 148 14.92 25.66 -8.67
CA PRO A 148 16.26 25.37 -8.16
C PRO A 148 16.69 26.26 -7.00
N ASP A 149 16.31 27.54 -7.06
CA ASP A 149 16.85 28.61 -6.20
C ASP A 149 15.82 29.28 -5.29
N SER A 150 14.55 28.86 -5.35
CA SER A 150 13.49 29.47 -4.53
C SER A 150 12.59 28.41 -3.90
N LEU A 151 12.16 28.70 -2.66
CA LEU A 151 11.16 27.89 -1.99
C LEU A 151 9.80 28.03 -2.69
N PRO A 152 9.05 26.93 -2.85
CA PRO A 152 7.70 26.95 -3.40
C PRO A 152 6.76 27.76 -2.49
N THR A 153 5.74 28.37 -3.08
CA THR A 153 4.69 29.04 -2.32
C THR A 153 3.73 27.99 -1.76
N GLN A 154 3.18 28.21 -0.56
CA GLN A 154 2.19 27.30 -0.01
C GLN A 154 0.94 27.27 -0.89
N VAL A 155 0.46 26.06 -1.18
CA VAL A 155 -0.78 25.82 -1.92
C VAL A 155 -1.86 25.44 -0.92
N ASP A 156 -3.08 25.95 -1.13
CA ASP A 156 -4.24 25.56 -0.34
C ASP A 156 -4.73 24.16 -0.76
N GLY A 157 -4.72 23.22 0.18
CA GLY A 157 -5.24 21.86 -0.02
C GLY A 157 -4.15 20.80 -0.32
N PRO A 158 -4.58 19.55 -0.59
CA PRO A 158 -3.66 18.45 -0.80
C PRO A 158 -2.98 18.54 -2.18
N THR A 159 -1.65 18.46 -2.17
CA THR A 159 -0.77 18.42 -3.35
C THR A 159 -0.54 16.97 -3.82
N GLN A 160 0.21 16.80 -4.91
CA GLN A 160 0.71 15.50 -5.38
C GLN A 160 1.50 14.74 -4.29
N MET A 161 2.17 15.46 -3.38
CA MET A 161 2.97 14.86 -2.32
C MET A 161 2.22 14.53 -1.04
N THR A 162 1.06 15.14 -0.79
CA THR A 162 0.31 14.98 0.46
C THR A 162 0.04 13.51 0.79
N TYR A 163 -0.46 12.74 -0.18
CA TYR A 163 -0.72 11.30 -0.01
C TYR A 163 0.52 10.53 0.47
N MET A 164 1.68 10.84 -0.12
CA MET A 164 2.93 10.18 0.22
C MET A 164 3.39 10.55 1.63
N LEU A 165 3.24 11.82 2.03
CA LEU A 165 3.59 12.30 3.38
C LEU A 165 2.72 11.66 4.46
N LEU A 166 1.41 11.60 4.25
CA LEU A 166 0.48 10.92 5.16
C LEU A 166 0.82 9.43 5.29
N LYS A 167 1.18 8.79 4.18
CA LYS A 167 1.61 7.39 4.18
C LYS A 167 2.94 7.18 4.92
N VAL A 168 3.92 8.06 4.74
CA VAL A 168 5.18 8.04 5.53
C VAL A 168 4.88 8.19 7.02
N LYS A 169 3.99 9.11 7.38
CA LYS A 169 3.58 9.35 8.76
C LYS A 169 2.94 8.09 9.37
N LEU A 170 1.99 7.47 8.69
CA LEU A 170 1.39 6.19 9.11
C LEU A 170 2.45 5.12 9.40
N TYR A 171 3.33 4.86 8.44
CA TYR A 171 4.36 3.83 8.60
C TYR A 171 5.42 4.19 9.65
N SER A 172 5.65 5.48 9.91
CA SER A 172 6.52 5.92 11.01
C SER A 172 5.94 5.62 12.39
N LEU A 173 4.61 5.54 12.53
CA LEU A 173 3.99 5.10 13.79
C LEU A 173 4.25 3.62 14.03
N VAL A 174 4.14 2.81 12.98
CA VAL A 174 4.40 1.37 13.04
C VAL A 174 5.88 1.10 13.34
N ASP A 175 6.79 1.83 12.68
CA ASP A 175 8.24 1.75 12.90
C ASP A 175 8.63 1.99 14.37
N GLN A 176 7.99 2.96 15.04
CA GLN A 176 8.30 3.32 16.43
C GLN A 176 8.06 2.20 17.44
N ILE A 177 7.19 1.26 17.10
CA ILE A 177 6.78 0.18 18.00
C ILE A 177 6.91 -1.19 17.35
N ALA A 178 7.60 -1.27 16.20
CA ALA A 178 7.86 -2.51 15.48
C ALA A 178 8.50 -3.55 16.39
N ASP A 179 9.47 -3.15 17.22
CA ASP A 179 10.13 -4.03 18.19
C ASP A 179 9.19 -4.49 19.32
N GLN A 180 8.16 -3.70 19.62
CA GLN A 180 7.21 -3.98 20.70
C GLN A 180 6.00 -4.80 20.24
N ILE A 181 5.70 -4.81 18.94
CA ILE A 181 4.55 -5.53 18.35
C ILE A 181 4.98 -6.79 17.60
N LEU A 182 6.16 -6.76 16.99
CA LEU A 182 6.67 -7.81 16.12
C LEU A 182 8.06 -8.30 16.59
N GLY A 183 8.42 -8.00 17.83
CA GLY A 183 9.60 -8.54 18.50
C GLY A 183 9.39 -9.98 18.96
N VAL A 184 10.39 -10.53 19.65
CA VAL A 184 10.34 -11.91 20.19
C VAL A 184 9.27 -12.05 21.29
N GLU A 185 9.01 -10.97 22.02
CA GLU A 185 7.99 -10.91 23.07
C GLU A 185 6.65 -10.43 22.52
N ALA A 186 5.55 -10.97 23.05
CA ALA A 186 4.21 -10.58 22.64
C ALA A 186 3.92 -9.12 23.02
N PRO A 187 3.27 -8.33 22.14
CA PRO A 187 2.90 -6.96 22.46
C PRO A 187 2.00 -6.86 23.69
N SER A 188 2.31 -5.90 24.57
CA SER A 188 1.39 -5.55 25.65
C SER A 188 0.10 -4.94 25.10
N HIS A 189 -1.02 -5.19 25.78
CA HIS A 189 -2.31 -4.57 25.44
C HIS A 189 -2.24 -3.04 25.41
N ALA A 190 -1.39 -2.44 26.25
CA ALA A 190 -1.17 -1.00 26.30
C ALA A 190 -0.50 -0.47 25.02
N ASN A 191 0.50 -1.18 24.49
CA ASN A 191 1.18 -0.79 23.26
C ASN A 191 0.25 -0.89 22.05
N ILE A 192 -0.56 -1.95 21.98
CA ILE A 192 -1.57 -2.13 20.92
C ILE A 192 -2.59 -0.98 20.99
N ALA A 193 -3.13 -0.68 22.18
CA ALA A 193 -4.09 0.41 22.36
C ALA A 193 -3.49 1.79 22.00
N ALA A 194 -2.23 2.03 22.34
CA ALA A 194 -1.55 3.28 22.01
C ALA A 194 -1.36 3.45 20.50
N LEU A 195 -1.01 2.37 19.78
CA LEU A 195 -0.93 2.40 18.32
C LEU A 195 -2.31 2.61 17.69
N ASP A 196 -3.32 1.87 18.16
CA ASP A 196 -4.69 1.95 17.64
C ASP A 196 -5.18 3.41 17.68
N ALA A 197 -5.05 4.06 18.84
CA ALA A 197 -5.40 5.47 19.03
C ALA A 197 -4.51 6.47 18.26
N ALA A 198 -3.27 6.09 17.92
CA ALA A 198 -2.41 6.93 17.09
C ALA A 198 -2.82 6.87 15.61
N ILE A 199 -3.15 5.68 15.10
CA ILE A 199 -3.63 5.50 13.73
C ILE A 199 -5.01 6.18 13.57
N GLU A 200 -5.89 6.04 14.55
CA GLU A 200 -7.23 6.65 14.52
C GLU A 200 -7.16 8.18 14.40
N ARG A 201 -6.29 8.82 15.17
CA ARG A 201 -6.04 10.28 15.05
C ARG A 201 -5.49 10.69 13.70
N GLU A 202 -4.64 9.87 13.07
CA GLU A 202 -4.17 10.14 11.71
C GLU A 202 -5.31 10.00 10.69
N GLN A 203 -6.19 9.00 10.83
CA GLN A 203 -7.37 8.87 9.96
C GLN A 203 -8.30 10.09 10.05
N GLU A 204 -8.57 10.57 11.27
CA GLU A 204 -9.34 11.82 11.48
C GLU A 204 -8.68 13.02 10.81
N HIS A 205 -7.35 13.11 10.86
CA HIS A 205 -6.59 14.16 10.20
C HIS A 205 -6.67 14.06 8.67
N TRP A 206 -6.60 12.85 8.11
CA TRP A 206 -6.76 12.64 6.67
C TRP A 206 -8.16 13.04 6.20
N ASP A 207 -9.19 12.72 6.99
CA ASP A 207 -10.57 13.10 6.73
C ASP A 207 -10.75 14.62 6.69
N GLU A 208 -10.06 15.36 7.56
CA GLU A 208 -10.01 16.83 7.54
C GLU A 208 -9.39 17.35 6.23
N ILE A 209 -8.21 16.85 5.86
CA ILE A 209 -7.46 17.27 4.66
C ILE A 209 -8.28 17.04 3.39
N TYR A 210 -8.90 15.87 3.29
CA TYR A 210 -9.68 15.49 2.11
C TYR A 210 -11.16 15.89 2.20
N ARG A 211 -11.64 16.53 3.28
CA ARG A 211 -13.07 16.78 3.51
C ARG A 211 -13.77 17.52 2.37
N SER A 212 -13.22 18.67 1.98
CA SER A 212 -13.76 19.47 0.87
C SER A 212 -13.74 18.67 -0.43
N HIS A 213 -12.76 17.78 -0.56
CA HIS A 213 -12.54 16.99 -1.76
C HIS A 213 -13.45 15.75 -1.87
N LEU A 214 -13.85 15.18 -0.74
CA LEU A 214 -14.77 14.04 -0.70
C LEU A 214 -16.23 14.46 -0.96
N ARG A 215 -16.58 15.73 -0.74
CA ARG A 215 -17.95 16.26 -0.89
C ARG A 215 -18.28 16.74 -2.30
N SER A 216 -17.28 16.95 -3.15
CA SER A 216 -17.48 17.47 -4.50
C SER A 216 -17.34 16.35 -5.52
N ASP A 217 -18.43 16.06 -6.25
CA ASP A 217 -18.39 15.17 -7.42
C ASP A 217 -17.54 15.74 -8.58
N LYS A 218 -17.05 16.99 -8.45
CA LYS A 218 -16.25 17.67 -9.48
C LYS A 218 -14.75 17.36 -9.42
N ILE A 219 -14.31 16.49 -8.51
CA ILE A 219 -12.88 16.31 -8.24
C ILE A 219 -12.26 15.17 -9.02
N GLN A 220 -11.02 15.43 -9.44
CA GLN A 220 -10.14 14.46 -10.06
C GLN A 220 -10.11 13.19 -9.20
N GLY A 221 -10.64 12.07 -9.72
CA GLY A 221 -10.91 10.85 -8.95
C GLY A 221 -9.70 10.27 -8.18
N PHE A 222 -8.47 10.73 -8.46
CA PHE A 222 -7.25 10.30 -7.79
C PHE A 222 -7.21 10.64 -6.28
N GLN A 223 -7.75 11.78 -5.83
CA GLN A 223 -7.69 12.16 -4.41
C GLN A 223 -8.55 11.22 -3.55
N ARG A 224 -9.77 10.93 -4.01
CA ARG A 224 -10.65 9.94 -3.36
C ARG A 224 -10.02 8.55 -3.35
N VAL A 225 -9.30 8.19 -4.41
CA VAL A 225 -8.55 6.93 -4.47
C VAL A 225 -7.40 6.92 -3.47
N HIS A 226 -6.59 7.99 -3.40
CA HIS A 226 -5.50 8.13 -2.43
C HIS A 226 -6.01 8.02 -0.99
N TRP A 227 -7.13 8.69 -0.67
CA TRP A 227 -7.78 8.57 0.63
C TRP A 227 -8.18 7.12 0.93
N ASN A 228 -8.85 6.43 -0.01
CA ASN A 228 -9.22 5.02 0.19
C ASN A 228 -8.00 4.10 0.34
N ILE A 229 -6.92 4.35 -0.40
CA ILE A 229 -5.68 3.57 -0.28
C ILE A 229 -5.01 3.81 1.08
N LEU A 230 -5.00 5.04 1.61
CA LEU A 230 -4.50 5.34 2.97
C LEU A 230 -5.30 4.58 4.04
N HIS A 231 -6.63 4.65 3.98
CA HIS A 231 -7.50 3.92 4.91
C HIS A 231 -7.30 2.41 4.78
N SER A 232 -7.10 1.90 3.57
CA SER A 232 -6.80 0.48 3.36
C SER A 232 -5.48 0.07 4.03
N HIS A 233 -4.44 0.91 3.98
CA HIS A 233 -3.20 0.65 4.73
C HIS A 233 -3.40 0.70 6.24
N ALA A 234 -4.20 1.64 6.76
CA ALA A 234 -4.52 1.71 8.19
C ALA A 234 -5.27 0.45 8.67
N HIS A 235 -6.31 0.03 7.94
CA HIS A 235 -7.05 -1.20 8.27
C HIS A 235 -6.19 -2.46 8.17
N GLN A 236 -5.28 -2.53 7.21
CA GLN A 236 -4.31 -3.62 7.14
C GLN A 236 -3.41 -3.66 8.40
N ILE A 237 -2.99 -2.51 8.93
CA ILE A 237 -2.20 -2.43 10.17
C ILE A 237 -3.04 -2.84 11.38
N TYR A 238 -4.29 -2.36 11.49
CA TYR A 238 -5.20 -2.81 12.56
C TYR A 238 -5.37 -4.33 12.56
N LEU A 239 -5.58 -4.95 11.39
CA LEU A 239 -5.64 -6.41 11.31
C LEU A 239 -4.34 -7.05 11.77
N LEU A 240 -3.19 -6.53 11.39
CA LEU A 240 -1.90 -7.10 11.78
C LEU A 240 -1.70 -7.11 13.30
N ILE A 241 -2.06 -6.02 13.99
CA ILE A 241 -1.81 -5.88 15.43
C ILE A 241 -2.86 -6.55 16.31
N HIS A 242 -4.10 -6.67 15.82
CA HIS A 242 -5.21 -7.24 16.60
C HIS A 242 -5.48 -8.72 16.29
N ARG A 243 -5.13 -9.21 15.09
CA ARG A 243 -5.37 -10.62 14.70
C ARG A 243 -4.71 -11.67 15.62
N PRO A 244 -3.50 -11.48 16.16
CA PRO A 244 -2.91 -12.44 17.09
C PRO A 244 -3.79 -12.71 18.31
N LEU A 245 -4.57 -11.73 18.74
CA LEU A 245 -5.47 -11.81 19.90
C LEU A 245 -6.86 -12.35 19.54
N PHE A 246 -7.16 -12.52 18.26
CA PHE A 246 -8.50 -12.87 17.77
C PHE A 246 -8.93 -14.31 18.17
N GLY A 247 -7.96 -15.19 18.42
CA GLY A 247 -8.23 -16.55 18.91
C GLY A 247 -8.49 -16.64 20.42
N GLU A 248 -8.24 -15.58 21.17
CA GLU A 248 -8.40 -15.60 22.63
C GLU A 248 -9.88 -15.43 23.03
N PRO A 249 -10.36 -16.17 24.04
CA PRO A 249 -11.71 -15.96 24.56
C PRO A 249 -11.87 -14.50 25.02
N ALA A 250 -12.87 -13.79 24.52
CA ALA A 250 -13.10 -12.35 24.77
C ALA A 250 -13.62 -12.06 26.19
N LYS A 251 -12.90 -12.55 27.20
CA LYS A 251 -13.20 -12.45 28.64
C LYS A 251 -12.92 -11.07 29.22
N SER A 252 -12.04 -10.29 28.57
CA SER A 252 -11.71 -8.92 28.97
C SER A 252 -12.30 -7.90 28.00
N GLY A 253 -12.61 -6.70 28.51
CA GLY A 253 -13.12 -5.61 27.67
C GLY A 253 -12.13 -5.16 26.58
N PHE A 254 -10.83 -5.36 26.79
CA PHE A 254 -9.82 -5.11 25.76
C PHE A 254 -9.94 -6.10 24.59
N LEU A 255 -10.04 -7.40 24.87
CA LEU A 255 -10.16 -8.43 23.83
C LEU A 255 -11.45 -8.26 23.01
N GLN A 256 -12.54 -7.83 23.66
CA GLN A 256 -13.79 -7.50 22.97
C GLN A 256 -13.61 -6.33 21.99
N ARG A 257 -12.96 -5.24 22.41
CA ARG A 257 -12.63 -4.11 21.52
C ARG A 257 -11.68 -4.51 20.40
N SER A 258 -10.67 -5.32 20.69
CA SER A 258 -9.72 -5.86 19.70
C SER A 258 -10.46 -6.66 18.62
N ARG A 259 -11.40 -7.54 19.02
CA ARG A 259 -12.23 -8.31 18.09
C ARG A 259 -13.12 -7.41 17.24
N ALA A 260 -13.78 -6.42 17.86
CA ALA A 260 -14.58 -5.44 17.14
C ALA A 260 -13.75 -4.67 16.10
N ARG A 261 -12.55 -4.20 16.46
CA ARG A 261 -11.63 -3.51 15.54
C ARG A 261 -11.23 -4.40 14.35
N CYS A 262 -10.99 -5.69 14.57
CA CYS A 262 -10.75 -6.65 13.50
C CYS A 262 -11.94 -6.77 12.53
N ILE A 263 -13.17 -6.90 13.05
CA ILE A 263 -14.37 -7.02 12.21
C ILE A 263 -14.60 -5.72 11.42
N THR A 264 -14.58 -4.56 12.08
CA THR A 264 -14.73 -3.26 11.42
C THR A 264 -13.67 -3.04 10.34
N SER A 265 -12.41 -3.37 10.63
CA SER A 265 -11.32 -3.22 9.65
C SER A 265 -11.43 -4.22 8.50
N ALA A 266 -11.85 -5.46 8.77
CA ALA A 266 -12.10 -6.45 7.74
C ALA A 266 -13.19 -5.97 6.78
N THR A 267 -14.34 -5.53 7.29
CA THR A 267 -15.45 -5.01 6.45
C THR A 267 -15.00 -3.80 5.63
N ALA A 268 -14.34 -2.82 6.25
CA ALA A 268 -13.85 -1.64 5.55
C ALA A 268 -12.88 -1.97 4.40
N LEU A 269 -12.01 -2.98 4.57
CA LEU A 269 -11.13 -3.45 3.49
C LEU A 269 -11.90 -4.05 2.30
N LEU A 270 -12.97 -4.78 2.58
CA LEU A 270 -13.82 -5.38 1.55
C LEU A 270 -14.63 -4.32 0.80
N ASP A 271 -15.12 -3.30 1.49
CA ASP A 271 -15.82 -2.15 0.93
C ASP A 271 -14.91 -1.30 0.06
N ILE A 272 -13.71 -0.96 0.54
CA ILE A 272 -12.71 -0.22 -0.24
C ILE A 272 -12.32 -1.01 -1.51
N HIS A 273 -12.16 -2.33 -1.39
CA HIS A 273 -11.87 -3.17 -2.54
C HIS A 273 -13.02 -3.22 -3.54
N ALA A 274 -14.28 -3.24 -3.08
CA ALA A 274 -15.46 -3.12 -3.94
C ALA A 274 -15.43 -1.80 -4.70
N LEU A 275 -15.31 -0.71 -3.97
CA LEU A 275 -15.31 0.65 -4.50
C LEU A 275 -14.25 0.82 -5.60
N LEU A 276 -13.01 0.43 -5.34
CA LEU A 276 -11.88 0.67 -6.24
C LEU A 276 -11.77 -0.34 -7.39
N SER A 277 -12.50 -1.45 -7.33
CA SER A 277 -12.49 -2.47 -8.38
C SER A 277 -13.70 -2.35 -9.33
N ASP A 278 -14.87 -2.05 -8.77
CA ASP A 278 -16.15 -2.17 -9.46
C ASP A 278 -16.61 -0.84 -10.06
N GLU A 279 -16.27 0.31 -9.45
CA GLU A 279 -16.71 1.60 -9.96
C GLU A 279 -15.92 2.06 -11.21
N GLN A 280 -16.64 2.30 -12.31
CA GLN A 280 -16.04 2.68 -13.59
C GLN A 280 -15.24 4.00 -13.52
N ARG A 281 -15.63 4.94 -12.66
CA ARG A 281 -14.88 6.21 -12.48
C ARG A 281 -13.46 5.99 -11.93
N PHE A 282 -13.18 4.85 -11.31
CA PHE A 282 -11.86 4.50 -10.78
C PHE A 282 -11.10 3.49 -11.65
N ARG A 283 -11.54 3.24 -12.90
CA ARG A 283 -10.92 2.25 -13.80
C ARG A 283 -9.39 2.37 -13.91
N GLN A 284 -8.86 3.59 -13.95
CA GLN A 284 -7.41 3.85 -14.07
C GLN A 284 -6.61 3.44 -12.83
N PHE A 285 -7.29 3.18 -11.70
CA PHE A 285 -6.70 2.75 -10.43
C PHE A 285 -6.95 1.27 -10.10
N ARG A 286 -7.55 0.51 -11.02
CA ARG A 286 -7.72 -0.95 -10.87
C ARG A 286 -6.42 -1.71 -10.67
N TRP A 287 -5.26 -1.12 -10.97
CA TRP A 287 -3.96 -1.69 -10.59
C TRP A 287 -3.84 -1.91 -9.08
N TYR A 288 -4.43 -1.03 -8.27
CA TYR A 288 -4.49 -1.21 -6.82
C TYR A 288 -5.52 -2.28 -6.47
N GLY A 289 -6.76 -2.14 -6.96
CA GLY A 289 -7.86 -3.05 -6.69
C GLY A 289 -7.50 -4.51 -7.00
N PHE A 290 -6.98 -4.78 -8.19
CA PHE A 290 -6.57 -6.11 -8.65
C PHE A 290 -5.21 -6.55 -8.07
N GLY A 291 -4.51 -5.65 -7.40
CA GLY A 291 -3.17 -5.83 -6.87
C GLY A 291 -3.17 -5.90 -5.35
N LEU A 292 -2.47 -4.95 -4.74
CA LEU A 292 -2.33 -4.86 -3.28
C LEU A 292 -3.68 -4.72 -2.56
N GLY A 293 -4.66 -4.06 -3.16
CA GLY A 293 -6.02 -3.97 -2.63
C GLY A 293 -6.69 -5.34 -2.48
N SER A 294 -6.52 -6.25 -3.46
CA SER A 294 -6.98 -7.65 -3.35
C SER A 294 -6.28 -8.39 -2.21
N PHE A 295 -4.99 -8.10 -1.97
CA PHE A 295 -4.24 -8.72 -0.87
C PHE A 295 -4.78 -8.27 0.50
N HIS A 296 -5.03 -6.96 0.67
CA HIS A 296 -5.69 -6.47 1.89
C HIS A 296 -7.10 -7.03 2.05
N ALA A 297 -7.89 -7.04 0.97
CA ALA A 297 -9.24 -7.61 0.98
C ALA A 297 -9.24 -9.09 1.35
N PHE A 298 -8.25 -9.87 0.90
CA PHE A 298 -8.12 -11.26 1.29
C PHE A 298 -7.88 -11.42 2.81
N HIS A 299 -7.03 -10.57 3.41
CA HIS A 299 -6.82 -10.56 4.86
C HIS A 299 -8.11 -10.19 5.62
N GLY A 300 -8.88 -9.24 5.10
CA GLY A 300 -10.21 -8.90 5.61
C GLY A 300 -11.17 -10.09 5.53
N ALA A 301 -11.29 -10.72 4.36
CA ALA A 301 -12.18 -11.86 4.13
C ALA A 301 -11.87 -13.05 5.05
N VAL A 302 -10.59 -13.40 5.23
CA VAL A 302 -10.18 -14.48 6.15
C VAL A 302 -10.50 -14.12 7.60
N THR A 303 -10.31 -12.86 8.00
CA THR A 303 -10.66 -12.40 9.35
C THR A 303 -12.17 -12.46 9.58
N LEU A 304 -12.97 -12.07 8.58
CA LEU A 304 -14.42 -12.13 8.64
C LEU A 304 -14.94 -13.58 8.70
N ALA A 305 -14.37 -14.47 7.88
CA ALA A 305 -14.67 -15.90 7.94
C ALA A 305 -14.36 -16.50 9.32
N ALA A 306 -13.22 -16.14 9.92
CA ALA A 306 -12.89 -16.54 11.28
C ALA A 306 -13.88 -15.99 12.32
N ALA A 307 -14.36 -14.75 12.14
CA ALA A 307 -15.37 -14.15 13.01
C ALA A 307 -16.69 -14.93 12.99
N ILE A 308 -17.17 -15.29 11.79
CA ILE A 308 -18.39 -16.06 11.56
C ILE A 308 -18.27 -17.46 12.19
N LEU A 309 -17.14 -18.13 12.01
CA LEU A 309 -16.91 -19.46 12.59
C LEU A 309 -16.96 -19.48 14.12
N GLN A 310 -16.57 -18.38 14.77
CA GLN A 310 -16.57 -18.23 16.22
C GLN A 310 -17.93 -17.80 16.81
N ASP A 311 -18.84 -17.25 16.01
CA ASP A 311 -20.15 -16.74 16.46
C ASP A 311 -21.27 -17.12 15.48
N ARG A 312 -21.61 -18.41 15.48
CA ARG A 312 -22.50 -19.00 14.45
C ARG A 312 -23.97 -18.58 14.55
N ASP A 313 -24.40 -18.08 15.71
CA ASP A 313 -25.83 -17.86 16.02
C ASP A 313 -26.19 -16.36 16.16
N GLY A 314 -25.26 -15.44 15.86
CA GLY A 314 -25.47 -13.99 15.97
C GLY A 314 -26.18 -13.36 14.75
N GLU A 315 -27.02 -12.35 14.97
CA GLU A 315 -27.69 -11.59 13.90
C GLU A 315 -26.69 -10.88 12.96
N SER A 316 -25.56 -10.41 13.51
CA SER A 316 -24.43 -9.85 12.74
C SER A 316 -23.78 -10.86 11.79
N THR A 317 -23.96 -12.16 12.00
CA THR A 317 -23.33 -13.22 11.21
C THR A 317 -23.92 -13.27 9.80
N TYR A 318 -25.20 -12.93 9.62
CA TYR A 318 -25.82 -12.87 8.30
C TYR A 318 -25.21 -11.76 7.42
N GLU A 319 -25.05 -10.55 7.97
CA GLU A 319 -24.43 -9.42 7.26
C GLU A 319 -22.99 -9.74 6.88
N MET A 320 -22.21 -10.28 7.83
CA MET A 320 -20.83 -10.70 7.58
C MET A 320 -20.75 -11.79 6.49
N GLN A 321 -21.68 -12.75 6.49
CA GLN A 321 -21.75 -13.79 5.47
C GLN A 321 -22.08 -13.21 4.09
N SER A 322 -22.99 -12.23 4.00
CA SER A 322 -23.32 -11.56 2.73
C SER A 322 -22.10 -10.88 2.14
N VAL A 323 -21.41 -10.05 2.94
CA VAL A 323 -20.20 -9.32 2.52
C VAL A 323 -19.10 -10.31 2.09
N LEU A 324 -18.93 -11.41 2.81
CA LEU A 324 -17.96 -12.45 2.46
C LEU A 324 -18.30 -13.13 1.13
N ASN A 325 -19.58 -13.45 0.89
CA ASN A 325 -20.04 -14.07 -0.35
C ASN A 325 -19.85 -13.15 -1.56
N GLU A 326 -20.20 -11.86 -1.43
CA GLU A 326 -19.97 -10.86 -2.46
C GLU A 326 -18.48 -10.73 -2.80
N THR A 327 -17.64 -10.71 -1.77
CA THR A 327 -16.18 -10.67 -1.93
C THR A 327 -15.65 -11.92 -2.65
N THR A 328 -16.11 -13.11 -2.28
CA THR A 328 -15.72 -14.36 -2.92
C THR A 328 -16.11 -14.36 -4.41
N ASN A 329 -17.30 -13.88 -4.75
CA ASN A 329 -17.76 -13.72 -6.13
C ASN A 329 -16.89 -12.71 -6.91
N ARG A 330 -16.51 -11.59 -6.27
CA ARG A 330 -15.61 -10.59 -6.88
C ARG A 330 -14.21 -11.17 -7.11
N PHE A 331 -13.66 -11.95 -6.17
CA PHE A 331 -12.39 -12.63 -6.40
C PHE A 331 -12.48 -13.65 -7.54
N GLN A 332 -13.61 -14.34 -7.69
CA GLN A 332 -13.84 -15.22 -8.83
C GLN A 332 -13.79 -14.43 -10.15
N SER A 333 -14.55 -13.33 -10.27
CA SER A 333 -14.62 -12.56 -11.50
C SER A 333 -13.26 -11.93 -11.86
N LEU A 334 -12.48 -11.52 -10.87
CA LEU A 334 -11.17 -10.91 -11.05
C LEU A 334 -10.02 -11.93 -11.22
N SER A 335 -10.27 -13.23 -11.09
CA SER A 335 -9.23 -14.28 -11.09
C SER A 335 -8.38 -14.31 -12.36
N ALA A 336 -8.95 -13.99 -13.52
CA ALA A 336 -8.20 -13.94 -14.78
C ALA A 336 -7.18 -12.78 -14.82
N ARG A 337 -7.47 -11.67 -14.12
CA ARG A 337 -6.68 -10.43 -14.16
C ARG A 337 -5.82 -10.23 -12.91
N SER A 338 -6.10 -10.96 -11.82
CA SER A 338 -5.36 -10.89 -10.57
C SER A 338 -4.96 -12.29 -10.08
N PRO A 339 -3.65 -12.60 -10.04
CA PRO A 339 -3.17 -13.84 -9.45
C PRO A 339 -3.45 -13.92 -7.94
N ILE A 340 -3.62 -12.76 -7.28
CA ILE A 340 -3.99 -12.68 -5.86
C ILE A 340 -5.44 -13.13 -5.69
N CYS A 341 -6.38 -12.59 -6.49
CA CYS A 341 -7.78 -13.02 -6.47
C CYS A 341 -7.93 -14.51 -6.79
N ALA A 342 -7.21 -15.03 -7.79
CA ALA A 342 -7.27 -16.45 -8.14
C ALA A 342 -6.89 -17.38 -6.98
N LYS A 343 -5.84 -17.01 -6.23
CA LYS A 343 -5.42 -17.74 -5.02
C LYS A 343 -6.41 -17.55 -3.88
N ALA A 344 -6.83 -16.31 -3.63
CA ALA A 344 -7.76 -15.95 -2.57
C ALA A 344 -9.10 -16.67 -2.73
N TYR A 345 -9.67 -16.68 -3.95
CA TYR A 345 -10.91 -17.39 -4.28
C TYR A 345 -10.82 -18.88 -3.95
N THR A 346 -9.73 -19.53 -4.36
CA THR A 346 -9.49 -20.95 -4.07
C THR A 346 -9.51 -21.19 -2.57
N ILE A 347 -8.85 -20.34 -1.77
CA ILE A 347 -8.79 -20.47 -0.31
C ILE A 347 -10.15 -20.21 0.35
N LEU A 348 -10.84 -19.12 -0.03
CA LEU A 348 -12.12 -18.75 0.58
C LEU A 348 -13.21 -19.79 0.32
N LYS A 349 -13.18 -20.47 -0.83
CA LYS A 349 -14.07 -21.60 -1.13
C LYS A 349 -13.95 -22.78 -0.16
N TYR A 350 -12.82 -22.94 0.52
CA TYR A 350 -12.66 -23.96 1.56
C TYR A 350 -13.07 -23.47 2.95
N LEU A 351 -13.23 -22.17 3.15
CA LEU A 351 -13.58 -21.55 4.43
C LEU A 351 -15.08 -21.26 4.57
N GLN A 352 -15.82 -21.27 3.46
CA GLN A 352 -17.29 -21.25 3.38
C GLN A 352 -17.81 -22.68 3.33
#